data_AF-A0A7L8D0J3-F1
#
_entry.id   AF-A0A7L8D0J3-F1
#
_cell.length_a   1.000
_cell.length_b   1.000
_cell.length_c   1.000
_cell.angle_alpha   90.00
_cell.angle_beta   90.00
_cell.angle_gamma   90.00
#
_symmetry.space_group_name_H-M   'P 1'
#
loop_
_entity.id
_entity.type
_entity.pdbx_description
1 polymer ?
#
loop_
_entity_poly.entity_id
_entity_poly.type
_entity_poly.pdbx_seq_one_letter_code
_entity_poly.pdbx_strand_id
1 'polypeptide(L)'
;MRKVFSSRRLENTEGVATLLREAGIEVRIINGRSYKGNRRGTFSYSDPAAPMSEVWVVRSDQQRQARELLREAGLIDTTRPGGSYTFRSTTELAEAKSPARKRMLRIKLGLLGVIGAVVVAGAVHTLNQPPPVPTEPAEAELAAPPFDGSVAATLPAVARAAFASELGQVDTPFACLGIDGGDAPPAMIAALSERVPGLKLVPASACVEIADEDRGSYERASGQPAMIVDVRVFRPSAPDHATVEINAYHHRGWASYKTLEVARRDGQWQVVQVLKHVESRGLMGF
;
A
#
# COMPACT_ATOMS: atom_id res chain seq x y z
N MET A 1 -37.34 22.74 13.51
CA MET A 1 -36.32 22.16 12.61
C MET A 1 -36.61 20.69 12.38
N ARG A 2 -36.36 20.13 11.18
CA ARG A 2 -36.43 18.67 10.94
C ARG A 2 -35.26 18.15 10.11
N LYS A 3 -34.82 16.93 10.43
CA LYS A 3 -33.76 16.22 9.71
C LYS A 3 -34.19 15.89 8.28
N VAL A 4 -33.33 16.20 7.33
CA VAL A 4 -33.52 15.88 5.90
C VAL A 4 -32.45 14.96 5.36
N PHE A 5 -31.24 15.00 5.92
CA PHE A 5 -30.11 14.18 5.48
C PHE A 5 -29.19 13.86 6.66
N SER A 6 -28.54 12.70 6.64
CA SER A 6 -27.51 12.32 7.60
C SER A 6 -26.46 11.47 6.92
N SER A 7 -25.18 11.73 7.21
CA SER A 7 -24.07 10.94 6.71
C SER A 7 -23.01 10.78 7.79
N ARG A 8 -22.25 9.68 7.70
CA ARG A 8 -21.05 9.50 8.52
C ARG A 8 -19.93 10.45 8.08
N ARG A 9 -19.84 10.78 6.78
CA ARG A 9 -18.84 11.71 6.26
C ARG A 9 -19.34 13.15 6.38
N LEU A 10 -18.55 13.97 7.05
CA LEU A 10 -18.86 15.37 7.31
C LEU A 10 -18.89 16.18 6.01
N GLU A 11 -17.99 15.89 5.07
CA GLU A 11 -17.90 16.54 3.76
C GLU A 11 -19.19 16.40 2.97
N ASN A 12 -19.83 15.22 3.03
CA ASN A 12 -21.10 14.99 2.35
C ASN A 12 -22.21 15.86 2.96
N THR A 13 -22.24 15.98 4.29
CA THR A 13 -23.22 16.85 4.95
C THR A 13 -22.96 18.34 4.71
N GLU A 14 -21.70 18.74 4.57
CA GLU A 14 -21.30 20.10 4.22
C GLU A 14 -21.73 20.42 2.78
N GLY A 15 -21.47 19.53 1.83
CA GLY A 15 -21.91 19.68 0.44
C GLY A 15 -23.43 19.76 0.30
N VAL A 16 -24.17 18.91 1.01
CA VAL A 16 -25.65 18.97 1.04
C VAL A 16 -26.15 20.26 1.68
N ALA A 17 -25.52 20.73 2.75
CA ALA A 17 -25.90 21.99 3.38
C ALA A 17 -25.62 23.18 2.44
N THR A 18 -24.52 23.16 1.68
CA THR A 18 -24.22 24.18 0.66
C THR A 18 -25.27 24.18 -0.44
N LEU A 19 -25.59 23.01 -1.02
CA LEU A 19 -26.64 22.86 -2.04
C LEU A 19 -27.99 23.45 -1.58
N LEU A 20 -28.40 23.15 -0.34
CA LEU A 20 -29.65 23.67 0.21
C LEU A 20 -29.59 25.18 0.45
N ARG A 21 -28.45 25.72 0.91
CA ARG A 21 -28.29 27.18 1.11
C ARG A 21 -28.30 27.96 -0.20
N GLU A 22 -27.67 27.42 -1.25
CA GLU A 22 -27.69 28.01 -2.59
C GLU A 22 -29.12 28.10 -3.15
N ALA A 23 -29.97 27.13 -2.82
CA ALA A 23 -31.40 27.16 -3.13
C ALA A 23 -32.24 28.07 -2.19
N GLY A 24 -31.60 28.86 -1.32
CA GLY A 24 -32.28 29.76 -0.38
C GLY A 24 -32.94 29.07 0.81
N ILE A 25 -32.58 27.81 1.11
CA ILE A 25 -33.14 27.03 2.21
C ILE A 25 -32.27 27.18 3.45
N GLU A 26 -32.89 27.56 4.57
CA GLU A 26 -32.19 27.76 5.83
C GLU A 26 -31.92 26.42 6.52
N VAL A 27 -30.64 26.08 6.69
CA VAL A 27 -30.19 24.79 7.23
C VAL A 27 -29.16 24.93 8.35
N ARG A 28 -29.24 23.98 9.30
CA ARG A 28 -28.31 23.82 10.42
C ARG A 28 -27.69 22.43 10.38
N ILE A 29 -26.38 22.35 10.60
CA ILE A 29 -25.65 21.08 10.73
C ILE A 29 -25.53 20.73 12.21
N ILE A 30 -25.90 19.51 12.57
CA ILE A 30 -25.67 18.91 13.90
C ILE A 30 -24.52 17.91 13.79
N ASN A 31 -23.63 17.88 14.78
CA ASN A 31 -22.36 17.13 14.74
C ASN A 31 -21.42 17.57 13.59
N GLY A 32 -21.46 18.87 13.25
CA GLY A 32 -20.55 19.49 12.29
C GLY A 32 -19.14 19.77 12.86
N ARG A 33 -18.26 20.42 12.09
CA ARG A 33 -16.92 20.82 12.57
C ARG A 33 -17.06 21.69 13.83
N SER A 34 -16.68 21.17 15.00
CA SER A 34 -16.52 22.01 16.18
C SER A 34 -15.25 22.84 15.99
N TYR A 35 -15.34 24.15 16.21
CA TYR A 35 -14.26 25.11 16.03
C TYR A 35 -13.04 24.87 16.95
N LYS A 36 -13.12 23.95 17.92
CA LYS A 36 -12.00 23.51 18.78
C LYS A 36 -12.12 22.02 19.14
N GLY A 37 -11.08 21.24 18.82
CA GLY A 37 -10.89 19.84 19.22
C GLY A 37 -11.31 18.85 18.12
N ASN A 38 -10.59 17.79 17.80
CA ASN A 38 -9.37 17.17 18.31
C ASN A 38 -8.83 16.30 17.13
N ARG A 39 -7.51 16.11 17.06
CA ARG A 39 -6.72 15.21 16.19
C ARG A 39 -7.44 14.47 15.04
N ARG A 40 -6.88 14.58 13.83
CA ARG A 40 -7.24 13.83 12.60
C ARG A 40 -7.37 12.32 12.88
N GLY A 41 -8.55 11.88 13.31
CA GLY A 41 -8.88 10.47 13.43
C GLY A 41 -9.28 9.96 12.06
N THR A 42 -8.64 8.88 11.60
CA THR A 42 -8.97 8.23 10.33
C THR A 42 -10.42 7.78 10.36
N PHE A 43 -11.23 8.26 9.41
CA PHE A 43 -12.63 7.90 9.27
C PHE A 43 -12.79 6.38 9.05
N SER A 44 -13.58 5.70 9.89
CA SER A 44 -13.86 4.26 9.75
C SER A 44 -15.35 3.97 9.53
N TYR A 45 -15.65 3.13 8.54
CA TYR A 45 -17.00 2.61 8.29
C TYR A 45 -17.38 1.45 9.23
N SER A 46 -16.42 0.83 9.91
CA SER A 46 -16.65 -0.36 10.75
C SER A 46 -17.06 -0.05 12.19
N ASP A 47 -17.00 1.21 12.63
CA ASP A 47 -17.44 1.60 13.97
C ASP A 47 -18.96 1.85 14.00
N PRO A 48 -19.77 1.04 14.70
CA PRO A 48 -21.20 1.26 14.80
C PRO A 48 -21.58 2.41 15.74
N ALA A 49 -20.68 2.90 16.60
CA ALA A 49 -20.94 3.89 17.63
C ALA A 49 -20.53 5.33 17.27
N ALA A 50 -19.91 5.55 16.10
CA ALA A 50 -19.46 6.87 15.67
C ALA A 50 -20.63 7.86 15.45
N PRO A 51 -20.52 9.13 15.90
CA PRO A 51 -21.57 10.12 15.73
C PRO A 51 -21.76 10.47 14.24
N MET A 52 -23.02 10.47 13.78
CA MET A 52 -23.36 10.86 12.41
C MET A 52 -23.53 12.39 12.32
N SER A 53 -23.01 12.99 11.25
CA SER A 53 -23.31 14.38 10.90
C SER A 53 -24.70 14.44 10.27
N GLU A 54 -25.49 15.46 10.64
CA GLU A 54 -26.88 15.58 10.22
C GLU A 54 -27.21 16.99 9.74
N VAL A 55 -28.03 17.09 8.69
CA VAL A 55 -28.53 18.35 8.14
C VAL A 55 -30.02 18.51 8.49
N TRP A 56 -30.33 19.63 9.12
CA TRP A 56 -31.65 19.98 9.60
C TRP A 56 -32.14 21.26 8.93
N VAL A 57 -33.34 21.25 8.37
CA VAL A 57 -33.98 22.46 7.84
C VAL A 57 -34.61 23.22 9.01
N VAL A 58 -34.27 24.51 9.13
CA VAL A 58 -34.69 25.36 10.25
C VAL A 58 -36.19 25.61 10.20
N ARG A 59 -36.66 26.14 9.06
CA ARG A 59 -38.05 26.49 8.82
C ARG A 59 -38.88 25.29 8.34
N SER A 60 -40.10 25.17 8.82
CA SER A 60 -40.97 24.03 8.48
C SER A 60 -41.56 24.09 7.08
N ASP A 61 -41.80 25.29 6.55
CA ASP A 61 -42.34 25.54 5.22
C ASP A 61 -41.40 25.10 4.09
N GLN A 62 -40.08 25.26 4.29
CA GLN A 62 -39.06 24.89 3.31
C GLN A 62 -38.76 23.38 3.24
N GLN A 63 -39.36 22.56 4.10
CA GLN A 63 -39.03 21.12 4.18
C GLN A 63 -39.42 20.32 2.94
N ARG A 64 -40.55 20.66 2.31
CA ARG A 64 -40.99 19.96 1.08
C ARG A 64 -40.04 20.25 -0.07
N GLN A 65 -39.70 21.52 -0.25
CA GLN A 65 -38.76 21.97 -1.27
C GLN A 65 -37.37 21.35 -1.07
N ALA A 66 -36.87 21.29 0.17
CA ALA A 66 -35.59 20.64 0.48
C ALA A 66 -35.58 19.16 0.08
N ARG A 67 -36.66 18.42 0.36
CA ARG A 67 -36.75 16.99 0.00
C ARG A 67 -36.90 16.78 -1.50
N GLU A 68 -37.53 17.71 -2.21
CA GLU A 68 -37.58 17.64 -3.67
C GLU A 68 -36.19 17.80 -4.27
N LEU A 69 -35.46 18.83 -3.86
CA LEU A 69 -34.11 19.11 -4.35
C LEU A 69 -33.14 17.96 -4.05
N LEU A 70 -33.24 17.34 -2.88
CA LEU A 70 -32.42 16.17 -2.54
C LEU A 70 -32.78 14.93 -3.38
N ARG A 71 -34.03 14.79 -3.82
CA ARG A 71 -34.45 13.69 -4.69
C ARG A 71 -33.98 13.90 -6.12
N GLU A 72 -34.10 15.13 -6.62
CA GLU A 72 -33.56 15.53 -7.94
C GLU A 72 -32.05 15.31 -8.01
N ALA A 73 -31.34 15.58 -6.91
CA ALA A 73 -29.90 15.31 -6.78
C ALA A 73 -29.55 13.82 -6.56
N GLY A 74 -30.52 12.91 -6.51
CA GLY A 74 -30.30 11.48 -6.27
C GLY A 74 -29.81 11.12 -4.86
N LEU A 75 -29.95 12.04 -3.89
CA LEU A 75 -29.45 11.88 -2.52
C LEU A 75 -30.43 11.20 -1.57
N ILE A 76 -31.73 11.14 -1.94
CA ILE A 76 -32.76 10.41 -1.18
C ILE A 76 -33.73 9.67 -2.11
N ASP A 77 -34.14 8.47 -1.68
CA ASP A 77 -35.15 7.68 -2.39
C ASP A 77 -36.57 8.25 -2.21
N THR A 78 -37.40 8.00 -3.21
CA THR A 78 -38.81 8.42 -3.20
C THR A 78 -39.57 7.61 -2.15
N THR A 79 -40.33 8.28 -1.29
CA THR A 79 -41.20 7.62 -0.30
C THR A 79 -42.52 7.13 -0.91
N ARG A 80 -42.60 6.94 -2.24
CA ARG A 80 -43.80 6.37 -2.90
C ARG A 80 -43.79 4.85 -2.68
N PRO A 81 -44.77 4.27 -1.98
CA PRO A 81 -44.87 2.83 -1.85
C PRO A 81 -45.23 2.25 -3.23
N GLY A 82 -44.26 1.60 -3.88
CA GLY A 82 -44.41 1.02 -5.21
C GLY A 82 -43.10 0.69 -5.94
N GLY A 83 -41.95 1.15 -5.44
CA GLY A 83 -40.64 0.75 -5.98
C GLY A 83 -40.07 -0.48 -5.29
N SER A 84 -40.36 -1.67 -5.83
CA SER A 84 -39.73 -2.98 -5.55
C SER A 84 -39.74 -3.46 -4.09
N TYR A 85 -40.81 -4.14 -3.71
CA TYR A 85 -40.83 -5.10 -2.60
C TYR A 85 -41.39 -6.43 -3.10
N THR A 86 -40.52 -7.42 -3.30
CA THR A 86 -40.92 -8.81 -3.53
C THR A 86 -41.32 -9.45 -2.20
N PHE A 87 -42.59 -9.31 -1.83
CA PHE A 87 -43.18 -10.13 -0.76
C PHE A 87 -43.40 -11.55 -1.29
N ARG A 88 -42.64 -12.51 -0.77
CA ARG A 88 -42.99 -13.94 -0.85
C ARG A 88 -44.20 -14.16 0.05
N SER A 89 -45.32 -14.53 -0.55
CA SER A 89 -46.56 -14.90 0.12
C SER A 89 -46.37 -16.14 0.99
N THR A 90 -46.90 -16.05 2.21
CA THR A 90 -47.06 -17.11 3.18
C THR A 90 -48.11 -18.11 2.70
N THR A 91 -47.77 -18.94 1.72
CA THR A 91 -48.62 -20.02 1.22
C THR A 91 -47.76 -21.25 1.01
N GLU A 92 -47.21 -21.82 2.08
CA GLU A 92 -46.60 -23.17 2.04
C GLU A 92 -46.27 -23.75 3.43
N LEU A 93 -46.97 -23.35 4.49
CA LEU A 93 -46.77 -23.90 5.84
C LEU A 93 -47.63 -25.15 6.14
N ALA A 94 -48.35 -25.67 5.15
CA ALA A 94 -49.25 -26.80 5.33
C ALA A 94 -49.12 -27.82 4.20
N GLU A 95 -47.92 -28.34 3.92
CA GLU A 95 -47.83 -29.59 3.15
C GLU A 95 -46.61 -30.45 3.54
N ALA A 96 -46.95 -31.65 4.00
CA ALA A 96 -46.20 -32.91 3.93
C ALA A 96 -44.81 -33.03 4.61
N LYS A 97 -44.84 -33.70 5.78
CA LYS A 97 -43.76 -34.54 6.31
C LYS A 97 -43.41 -35.65 5.30
N SER A 98 -42.60 -35.37 4.27
CA SER A 98 -42.18 -36.38 3.30
C SER A 98 -40.81 -37.00 3.63
N PRO A 99 -40.60 -38.30 3.37
CA PRO A 99 -39.29 -38.97 3.52
C PRO A 99 -38.21 -38.39 2.60
N ALA A 100 -38.60 -37.64 1.56
CA ALA A 100 -37.69 -36.89 0.69
C ALA A 100 -37.00 -35.74 1.44
N ARG A 101 -37.68 -35.08 2.39
CA ARG A 101 -37.07 -34.02 3.21
C ARG A 101 -36.04 -34.56 4.19
N LYS A 102 -36.22 -35.79 4.70
CA LYS A 102 -35.20 -36.47 5.53
C LYS A 102 -33.95 -36.85 4.72
N ARG A 103 -34.11 -37.30 3.46
CA ARG A 103 -32.98 -37.57 2.56
C ARG A 103 -32.25 -36.28 2.17
N MET A 104 -33.00 -35.23 1.84
CA MET A 104 -32.44 -33.90 1.57
C MET A 104 -31.69 -33.33 2.79
N LEU A 105 -32.19 -33.54 4.01
CA LEU A 105 -31.49 -33.12 5.24
C LEU A 105 -30.17 -33.87 5.43
N ARG A 106 -30.13 -35.18 5.15
CA ARG A 106 -28.87 -35.98 5.22
C ARG A 106 -27.85 -35.54 4.17
N ILE A 107 -28.29 -35.24 2.96
CA ILE A 107 -27.42 -34.68 1.90
C ILE A 107 -26.91 -33.30 2.33
N LYS A 108 -27.78 -32.45 2.88
CA LYS A 108 -27.43 -31.11 3.36
C LYS A 108 -26.45 -31.15 4.55
N LEU A 109 -26.62 -32.11 5.46
CA LEU A 109 -25.70 -32.35 6.58
C LEU A 109 -24.37 -32.96 6.13
N GLY A 110 -24.38 -33.85 5.13
CA GLY A 110 -23.16 -34.35 4.49
C GLY A 110 -22.38 -33.24 3.80
N LEU A 111 -23.06 -32.39 3.05
CA LEU A 111 -22.47 -31.20 2.41
C LEU A 111 -21.91 -30.23 3.45
N LEU A 112 -22.64 -29.94 4.53
CA LEU A 112 -22.15 -29.11 5.63
C LEU A 112 -20.95 -29.75 6.34
N GLY A 113 -20.91 -31.08 6.46
CA GLY A 113 -19.75 -31.81 6.98
C GLY A 113 -18.52 -31.67 6.09
N VAL A 114 -18.68 -31.75 4.76
CA VAL A 114 -17.58 -31.54 3.80
C VAL A 114 -17.12 -30.08 3.80
N ILE A 115 -18.03 -29.12 3.81
CA ILE A 115 -17.68 -27.69 3.93
C ILE A 115 -16.97 -27.44 5.26
N GLY A 116 -17.45 -28.02 6.36
CA GLY A 116 -16.79 -27.96 7.66
C GLY A 116 -15.38 -28.56 7.62
N ALA A 117 -15.20 -29.71 6.98
CA ALA A 117 -13.89 -30.32 6.81
C ALA A 117 -12.94 -29.47 5.95
N VAL A 118 -13.44 -28.82 4.89
CA VAL A 118 -12.66 -27.87 4.06
C VAL A 118 -12.31 -26.60 4.84
N VAL A 119 -13.23 -26.08 5.67
CA VAL A 119 -12.96 -24.92 6.52
C VAL A 119 -11.94 -25.27 7.61
N VAL A 120 -12.02 -26.45 8.22
CA VAL A 120 -11.06 -26.90 9.23
C VAL A 120 -9.70 -27.21 8.60
N ALA A 121 -9.66 -27.87 7.45
CA ALA A 121 -8.42 -28.10 6.70
C ALA A 121 -7.80 -26.78 6.21
N GLY A 122 -8.62 -25.83 5.76
CA GLY A 122 -8.22 -24.47 5.45
C GLY A 122 -7.69 -23.71 6.66
N ALA A 123 -8.36 -23.82 7.82
CA ALA A 123 -7.92 -23.20 9.06
C ALA A 123 -6.57 -23.77 9.52
N VAL A 124 -6.40 -25.10 9.50
CA VAL A 124 -5.14 -25.78 9.83
C VAL A 124 -4.04 -25.39 8.83
N HIS A 125 -4.36 -25.24 7.55
CA HIS A 125 -3.42 -24.75 6.54
C HIS A 125 -3.06 -23.26 6.76
N THR A 126 -4.00 -22.41 7.18
CA THR A 126 -3.73 -20.98 7.47
C THR A 126 -2.95 -20.79 8.77
N LEU A 127 -3.12 -21.68 9.76
CA LEU A 127 -2.36 -21.65 11.00
C LEU A 127 -0.92 -22.17 10.81
N ASN A 128 -0.69 -23.03 9.81
CA ASN A 128 0.64 -23.51 9.42
C ASN A 128 1.26 -22.72 8.25
N GLN A 129 0.58 -21.73 7.69
CA GLN A 129 1.20 -20.80 6.75
C GLN A 129 2.02 -19.78 7.54
N PRO A 130 3.30 -19.52 7.16
CA PRO A 130 3.95 -18.28 7.55
C PRO A 130 3.02 -17.13 7.15
N PRO A 131 2.92 -16.06 7.95
CA PRO A 131 1.98 -14.98 7.70
C PRO A 131 2.09 -14.54 6.23
N PRO A 132 0.96 -14.34 5.51
CA PRO A 132 1.02 -13.81 4.17
C PRO A 132 1.80 -12.51 4.27
N VAL A 133 2.97 -12.47 3.62
CA VAL A 133 3.71 -11.23 3.43
C VAL A 133 2.69 -10.27 2.85
N PRO A 134 2.34 -9.17 3.53
CA PRO A 134 1.46 -8.19 2.93
C PRO A 134 2.12 -7.82 1.61
N THR A 135 1.43 -8.07 0.49
CA THR A 135 1.80 -7.49 -0.79
C THR A 135 1.93 -6.01 -0.52
N GLU A 136 3.17 -5.54 -0.44
CA GLU A 136 3.49 -4.22 0.05
C GLU A 136 2.71 -3.20 -0.80
N PRO A 137 2.17 -2.13 -0.20
CA PRO A 137 1.63 -0.99 -0.94
C PRO A 137 2.67 -0.26 -1.82
N ALA A 138 3.89 -0.78 -1.95
CA ALA A 138 5.00 -0.23 -2.74
C ALA A 138 4.71 -0.15 -4.25
N GLU A 139 3.79 -0.94 -4.81
CA GLU A 139 3.39 -0.80 -6.22
C GLU A 139 2.60 0.49 -6.51
N ALA A 140 2.05 1.15 -5.49
CA ALA A 140 1.28 2.40 -5.62
C ALA A 140 2.09 3.67 -5.29
N GLU A 141 3.35 3.56 -4.85
CA GLU A 141 4.08 4.67 -4.21
C GLU A 141 4.81 5.63 -5.18
N LEU A 142 4.27 5.82 -6.38
CA LEU A 142 4.63 6.97 -7.22
C LEU A 142 3.43 7.79 -7.68
N ALA A 143 2.23 7.50 -7.17
CA ALA A 143 1.05 8.30 -7.48
C ALA A 143 1.10 9.74 -6.89
N ALA A 144 2.02 10.03 -5.94
CA ALA A 144 2.38 11.40 -5.53
C ALA A 144 3.59 11.39 -4.58
N PRO A 145 4.76 11.93 -4.97
CA PRO A 145 5.31 13.13 -4.30
C PRO A 145 6.10 14.03 -5.29
N PRO A 146 6.60 15.25 -4.93
CA PRO A 146 6.89 16.24 -5.96
C PRO A 146 8.00 15.76 -6.92
N PHE A 147 7.67 15.78 -8.22
CA PHE A 147 8.59 15.52 -9.32
C PHE A 147 9.46 16.76 -9.60
N ASP A 148 10.00 17.34 -8.53
CA ASP A 148 10.78 18.59 -8.57
C ASP A 148 12.29 18.31 -8.50
N GLY A 149 12.71 17.05 -8.53
CA GLY A 149 14.11 16.64 -8.42
C GLY A 149 14.70 16.74 -7.00
N SER A 150 13.86 17.03 -6.00
CA SER A 150 14.25 16.94 -4.60
C SER A 150 14.57 15.50 -4.19
N VAL A 151 15.34 15.34 -3.10
CA VAL A 151 15.66 14.01 -2.58
C VAL A 151 14.43 13.43 -1.89
N ALA A 152 14.03 12.24 -2.29
CA ALA A 152 12.97 11.45 -1.67
C ALA A 152 13.53 10.10 -1.17
N ALA A 153 12.72 9.36 -0.40
CA ALA A 153 13.06 8.01 0.00
C ALA A 153 13.17 7.10 -1.23
N THR A 154 14.20 6.25 -1.25
CA THR A 154 14.44 5.36 -2.38
C THR A 154 13.37 4.27 -2.44
N LEU A 155 12.69 4.19 -3.59
CA LEU A 155 11.65 3.19 -3.81
C LEU A 155 12.26 1.78 -3.89
N PRO A 156 11.64 0.74 -3.28
CA PRO A 156 12.17 -0.62 -3.32
C PRO A 156 12.40 -1.14 -4.75
N ALA A 157 11.51 -0.81 -5.68
CA ALA A 157 11.65 -1.22 -7.08
C ALA A 157 12.83 -0.55 -7.79
N VAL A 158 13.12 0.71 -7.47
CA VAL A 158 14.27 1.47 -8.00
C VAL A 158 15.57 0.95 -7.41
N ALA A 159 15.62 0.73 -6.08
CA ALA A 159 16.77 0.13 -5.43
C ALA A 159 17.13 -1.23 -6.02
N ARG A 160 16.13 -2.11 -6.22
CA ARG A 160 16.33 -3.41 -6.88
C ARG A 160 16.91 -3.27 -8.28
N ALA A 161 16.47 -2.30 -9.07
CA ALA A 161 16.99 -2.05 -10.41
C ALA A 161 18.44 -1.56 -10.37
N ALA A 162 18.76 -0.63 -9.48
CA ALA A 162 20.11 -0.13 -9.27
C ALA A 162 21.07 -1.25 -8.82
N PHE A 163 20.70 -2.04 -7.81
CA PHE A 163 21.48 -3.20 -7.37
C PHE A 163 21.72 -4.20 -8.51
N ALA A 164 20.67 -4.56 -9.24
CA ALA A 164 20.80 -5.52 -10.35
C ALA A 164 21.80 -5.06 -11.43
N SER A 165 22.00 -3.75 -11.59
CA SER A 165 22.99 -3.20 -12.53
C SER A 165 24.44 -3.23 -12.01
N GLU A 166 24.64 -3.24 -10.69
CA GLU A 166 25.97 -3.13 -10.07
C GLU A 166 26.53 -4.46 -9.58
N LEU A 167 25.67 -5.40 -9.14
CA LEU A 167 26.13 -6.65 -8.51
C LEU A 167 27.03 -7.51 -9.41
N GLY A 168 26.89 -7.42 -10.73
CA GLY A 168 27.78 -8.11 -11.68
C GLY A 168 29.21 -7.54 -11.73
N GLN A 169 29.44 -6.36 -11.15
CA GLN A 169 30.74 -5.69 -11.10
C GLN A 169 31.46 -5.88 -9.76
N VAL A 170 30.80 -6.54 -8.79
CA VAL A 170 31.37 -6.83 -7.49
C VAL A 170 32.36 -7.98 -7.59
N ASP A 171 33.59 -7.69 -7.17
CA ASP A 171 34.78 -8.54 -7.24
C ASP A 171 35.18 -9.13 -5.88
N THR A 172 34.34 -8.97 -4.85
CA THR A 172 34.51 -9.58 -3.52
C THR A 172 33.56 -10.77 -3.31
N PRO A 173 33.88 -11.72 -2.40
CA PRO A 173 32.98 -12.83 -2.06
C PRO A 173 31.62 -12.41 -1.48
N PHE A 174 31.56 -11.24 -0.83
CA PHE A 174 30.35 -10.68 -0.24
C PHE A 174 29.99 -9.33 -0.85
N ALA A 175 28.70 -9.07 -1.01
CA ALA A 175 28.14 -7.74 -1.23
C ALA A 175 27.13 -7.40 -0.14
N CYS A 176 27.32 -6.26 0.51
CA CYS A 176 26.52 -5.83 1.66
C CYS A 176 25.59 -4.72 1.22
N LEU A 177 24.30 -5.00 1.17
CA LEU A 177 23.32 -4.15 0.48
C LEU A 177 22.64 -3.19 1.44
N GLY A 178 22.70 -1.89 1.09
CA GLY A 178 22.06 -0.82 1.84
C GLY A 178 21.18 0.09 0.97
N ILE A 179 20.16 0.67 1.59
CA ILE A 179 19.28 1.66 0.97
C ILE A 179 19.18 2.87 1.90
N ASP A 180 19.53 4.05 1.38
CA ASP A 180 19.52 5.32 2.12
C ASP A 180 20.27 5.24 3.47
N GLY A 181 21.35 4.45 3.52
CA GLY A 181 22.16 4.23 4.72
C GLY A 181 21.61 3.21 5.72
N GLY A 182 20.45 2.60 5.44
CA GLY A 182 19.89 1.47 6.17
C GLY A 182 20.12 0.13 5.45
N ASP A 183 19.65 -0.97 6.04
CA ASP A 183 19.74 -2.30 5.41
C ASP A 183 18.72 -2.47 4.27
N ALA A 184 19.14 -3.14 3.19
CA ALA A 184 18.20 -3.58 2.17
C ALA A 184 17.22 -4.63 2.74
N PRO A 185 15.94 -4.63 2.31
CA PRO A 185 14.95 -5.59 2.80
C PRO A 185 15.38 -7.05 2.56
N PRO A 186 15.20 -7.97 3.54
CA PRO A 186 15.60 -9.37 3.39
C PRO A 186 15.00 -10.09 2.18
N ALA A 187 13.73 -9.77 1.85
CA ALA A 187 13.06 -10.33 0.68
C ALA A 187 13.73 -9.89 -0.64
N MET A 188 14.23 -8.65 -0.71
CA MET A 188 14.96 -8.15 -1.87
C MET A 188 16.33 -8.82 -1.99
N ILE A 189 17.06 -8.97 -0.88
CA ILE A 189 18.35 -9.67 -0.83
C ILE A 189 18.19 -11.11 -1.33
N ALA A 190 17.16 -11.83 -0.85
CA ALA A 190 16.88 -13.20 -1.29
C ALA A 190 16.61 -13.26 -2.81
N ALA A 191 15.74 -12.40 -3.32
CA ALA A 191 15.40 -12.35 -4.75
C ALA A 191 16.58 -11.97 -5.66
N LEU A 192 17.49 -11.10 -5.19
CA LEU A 192 18.70 -10.74 -5.93
C LEU A 192 19.73 -11.87 -5.90
N SER A 193 19.85 -12.60 -4.79
CA SER A 193 20.82 -13.68 -4.62
C SER A 193 20.63 -14.81 -5.63
N GLU A 194 19.38 -15.10 -5.99
CA GLU A 194 19.04 -16.09 -7.03
C GLU A 194 19.61 -15.73 -8.41
N ARG A 195 19.90 -14.45 -8.67
CA ARG A 195 20.38 -13.95 -9.98
C ARG A 195 21.90 -13.89 -10.10
N VAL A 196 22.62 -13.91 -8.98
CA VAL A 196 24.09 -13.78 -8.94
C VAL A 196 24.72 -14.98 -8.23
N PRO A 197 24.66 -16.18 -8.83
CA PRO A 197 25.22 -17.39 -8.21
C PRO A 197 26.74 -17.23 -8.05
N GLY A 198 27.21 -17.17 -6.81
CA GLY A 198 28.63 -17.01 -6.46
C GLY A 198 28.94 -15.79 -5.62
N LEU A 199 28.05 -14.79 -5.60
CA LEU A 199 28.16 -13.63 -4.72
C LEU A 199 27.23 -13.79 -3.52
N LYS A 200 27.77 -13.69 -2.30
CA LYS A 200 26.95 -13.76 -1.08
C LYS A 200 26.39 -12.37 -0.76
N LEU A 201 25.07 -12.22 -0.86
CA LEU A 201 24.40 -10.97 -0.52
C LEU A 201 23.97 -10.99 0.96
N VAL A 202 24.32 -9.93 1.69
CA VAL A 202 23.99 -9.74 3.10
C VAL A 202 23.51 -8.30 3.33
N PRO A 203 22.81 -7.99 4.44
CA PRO A 203 22.49 -6.60 4.77
C PRO A 203 23.76 -5.76 5.00
N ALA A 204 23.71 -4.45 4.75
CA ALA A 204 24.84 -3.54 4.97
C ALA A 204 25.40 -3.62 6.40
N SER A 205 24.52 -3.77 7.39
CA SER A 205 24.85 -3.96 8.81
C SER A 205 25.55 -5.29 9.12
N ALA A 206 25.72 -6.19 8.16
CA ALA A 206 26.59 -7.36 8.30
C ALA A 206 28.07 -7.02 8.03
N CYS A 207 28.38 -5.86 7.47
CA CYS A 207 29.73 -5.50 7.05
C CYS A 207 30.32 -4.30 7.78
N VAL A 208 31.64 -4.31 7.93
CA VAL A 208 32.42 -3.21 8.51
C VAL A 208 33.06 -2.45 7.36
N GLU A 209 32.74 -1.17 7.25
CA GLU A 209 33.40 -0.25 6.33
C GLU A 209 34.79 0.10 6.87
N ILE A 210 35.83 -0.14 6.06
CA ILE A 210 37.22 0.15 6.40
C ILE A 210 37.84 0.92 5.23
N ALA A 211 38.42 2.09 5.51
CA ALA A 211 39.04 2.92 4.49
C ALA A 211 40.50 2.58 4.19
N ASP A 212 41.11 1.74 5.01
CA ASP A 212 42.47 1.26 4.83
C ASP A 212 42.59 0.36 3.58
N GLU A 213 43.59 0.62 2.74
CA GLU A 213 43.79 -0.09 1.46
C GLU A 213 44.34 -1.50 1.64
N ASP A 214 45.08 -1.76 2.72
CA ASP A 214 45.69 -3.08 2.94
C ASP A 214 44.64 -4.08 3.43
N ARG A 215 43.68 -3.60 4.23
CA ARG A 215 42.63 -4.46 4.81
C ARG A 215 41.33 -4.48 4.01
N GLY A 216 40.83 -3.31 3.64
CA GLY A 216 39.51 -3.15 3.05
C GLY A 216 38.32 -3.56 3.93
N SER A 217 37.13 -3.28 3.41
CA SER A 217 35.86 -3.60 4.07
C SER A 217 35.62 -5.11 4.09
N TYR A 218 34.98 -5.62 5.14
CA TYR A 218 34.80 -7.05 5.34
C TYR A 218 33.48 -7.40 6.01
N GLU A 219 33.03 -8.65 5.82
CA GLU A 219 31.82 -9.18 6.46
C GLU A 219 32.13 -9.65 7.89
N ARG A 220 31.30 -9.26 8.87
CA ARG A 220 31.59 -9.42 10.31
C ARG A 220 31.75 -10.87 10.75
N ALA A 221 30.92 -11.79 10.27
CA ALA A 221 30.88 -13.17 10.77
C ALA A 221 32.04 -14.02 10.24
N SER A 222 32.41 -13.82 8.96
CA SER A 222 33.42 -14.61 8.25
C SER A 222 34.78 -13.92 8.16
N GLY A 223 34.82 -12.60 8.30
CA GLY A 223 36.03 -11.80 8.10
C GLY A 223 36.47 -11.71 6.63
N GLN A 224 35.69 -12.22 5.68
CA GLN A 224 36.06 -12.20 4.27
C GLN A 224 35.87 -10.80 3.66
N PRO A 225 36.66 -10.44 2.63
CA PRO A 225 36.49 -9.18 1.91
C PRO A 225 35.07 -8.99 1.42
N ALA A 226 34.57 -7.77 1.54
CA ALA A 226 33.20 -7.43 1.18
C ALA A 226 33.14 -6.05 0.53
N MET A 227 32.28 -5.92 -0.47
CA MET A 227 31.91 -4.65 -1.09
C MET A 227 30.61 -4.17 -0.46
N ILE A 228 30.60 -2.98 0.10
CA ILE A 228 29.38 -2.35 0.61
C ILE A 228 28.73 -1.61 -0.55
N VAL A 229 27.53 -2.04 -0.95
CA VAL A 229 26.79 -1.46 -2.07
C VAL A 229 25.56 -0.77 -1.50
N ASP A 230 25.51 0.55 -1.58
CA ASP A 230 24.42 1.37 -1.04
C ASP A 230 23.77 2.20 -2.13
N VAL A 231 22.45 2.08 -2.25
CA VAL A 231 21.63 2.92 -3.14
C VAL A 231 21.08 4.08 -2.33
N ARG A 232 21.31 5.31 -2.80
CA ARG A 232 20.97 6.53 -2.07
C ARG A 232 20.59 7.67 -3.00
N VAL A 233 20.09 8.75 -2.41
CA VAL A 233 19.84 10.02 -3.11
C VAL A 233 18.91 9.83 -4.31
N PHE A 234 17.75 9.24 -4.06
CA PHE A 234 16.71 9.10 -5.08
C PHE A 234 16.03 10.46 -5.37
N ARG A 235 15.95 10.83 -6.64
CA ARG A 235 15.36 12.09 -7.11
C ARG A 235 14.34 11.81 -8.22
N PRO A 236 13.04 11.74 -7.90
CA PRO A 236 12.00 11.58 -8.91
C PRO A 236 11.85 12.86 -9.74
N SER A 237 11.77 12.69 -11.05
CA SER A 237 11.62 13.80 -12.03
C SER A 237 10.34 13.69 -12.86
N ALA A 238 9.76 12.49 -12.93
CA ALA A 238 8.44 12.20 -13.48
C ALA A 238 7.88 10.91 -12.82
N PRO A 239 6.61 10.55 -13.03
CA PRO A 239 6.03 9.32 -12.49
C PRO A 239 6.78 8.03 -12.86
N ASP A 240 7.49 8.06 -13.97
CA ASP A 240 8.21 6.96 -14.60
C ASP A 240 9.68 7.28 -14.88
N HIS A 241 10.20 8.42 -14.41
CA HIS A 241 11.61 8.80 -14.56
C HIS A 241 12.20 9.37 -13.27
N ALA A 242 13.41 8.94 -12.95
CA ALA A 242 14.15 9.45 -11.79
C ALA A 242 15.66 9.29 -11.97
N THR A 243 16.42 9.93 -11.10
CA THR A 243 17.85 9.65 -10.92
C THR A 243 18.10 9.06 -9.54
N VAL A 244 19.07 8.16 -9.42
CA VAL A 244 19.49 7.57 -8.15
C VAL A 244 21.00 7.42 -8.13
N GLU A 245 21.61 7.54 -6.95
CA GLU A 245 23.04 7.30 -6.77
C GLU A 245 23.27 5.89 -6.21
N ILE A 246 24.31 5.22 -6.68
CA ILE A 246 24.78 3.95 -6.15
C ILE A 246 26.27 4.04 -5.82
N ASN A 247 26.60 3.61 -4.62
CA ASN A 247 27.95 3.62 -4.09
C ASN A 247 28.35 2.17 -3.81
N ALA A 248 29.37 1.68 -4.52
CA ALA A 248 30.02 0.41 -4.23
C ALA A 248 31.39 0.70 -3.63
N TYR A 249 31.60 0.36 -2.36
CA TYR A 249 32.78 0.72 -1.61
C TYR A 249 33.42 -0.49 -0.94
N HIS A 250 34.72 -0.67 -1.17
CA HIS A 250 35.56 -1.62 -0.43
C HIS A 250 36.61 -0.89 0.41
N HIS A 251 37.36 0.05 -0.19
CA HIS A 251 38.29 0.96 0.51
C HIS A 251 38.60 2.19 -0.36
N ARG A 252 39.45 3.12 0.11
CA ARG A 252 39.77 4.37 -0.62
C ARG A 252 40.34 4.15 -2.04
N GLY A 253 41.12 3.08 -2.24
CA GLY A 253 41.63 2.66 -3.55
C GLY A 253 40.71 1.73 -4.37
N TRP A 254 39.52 1.38 -3.88
CA TRP A 254 38.61 0.44 -4.52
C TRP A 254 37.17 0.82 -4.17
N ALA A 255 36.64 1.75 -4.97
CA ALA A 255 35.29 2.26 -4.85
C ALA A 255 34.76 2.73 -6.21
N SER A 256 33.46 2.58 -6.42
CA SER A 256 32.72 3.00 -7.60
C SER A 256 31.49 3.80 -7.16
N TYR A 257 31.34 5.00 -7.71
CA TYR A 257 30.23 5.91 -7.44
C TYR A 257 29.54 6.23 -8.76
N LYS A 258 28.26 5.91 -8.88
CA LYS A 258 27.49 6.13 -10.10
C LYS A 258 26.23 6.92 -9.82
N THR A 259 25.93 7.85 -10.70
CA THR A 259 24.59 8.46 -10.81
C THR A 259 23.90 7.79 -11.97
N LEU A 260 22.79 7.12 -11.69
CA LEU A 260 22.00 6.35 -12.65
C LEU A 260 20.73 7.11 -12.98
N GLU A 261 20.40 7.16 -14.27
CA GLU A 261 19.05 7.45 -14.71
C GLU A 261 18.26 6.13 -14.71
N VAL A 262 17.09 6.15 -14.08
CA VAL A 262 16.16 5.03 -14.04
C VAL A 262 14.83 5.46 -14.64
N ALA A 263 14.23 4.54 -15.39
CA ALA A 263 12.89 4.76 -15.93
C ALA A 263 12.05 3.49 -15.82
N ARG A 264 10.73 3.66 -15.82
CA ARG A 264 9.78 2.55 -15.86
C ARG A 264 9.53 2.13 -17.30
N ARG A 265 10.05 0.96 -17.70
CA ARG A 265 9.81 0.33 -19.01
C ARG A 265 9.05 -0.98 -18.81
N ASP A 266 8.02 -1.20 -19.61
CA ASP A 266 7.16 -2.39 -19.53
C ASP A 266 6.64 -2.67 -18.11
N GLY A 267 6.32 -1.59 -17.37
CA GLY A 267 5.83 -1.66 -16.00
C GLY A 267 6.91 -1.90 -14.93
N GLN A 268 8.19 -2.04 -15.29
CA GLN A 268 9.30 -2.28 -14.36
C GLN A 268 10.33 -1.14 -14.37
N TRP A 269 10.85 -0.79 -13.20
CA TRP A 269 11.98 0.12 -13.08
C TRP A 269 13.25 -0.54 -13.61
N GLN A 270 13.96 0.17 -14.48
CA GLN A 270 15.20 -0.27 -15.10
C GLN A 270 16.18 0.90 -15.16
N VAL A 271 17.48 0.60 -15.04
CA VAL A 271 18.54 1.57 -15.31
C VAL A 271 18.59 1.80 -16.82
N VAL A 272 18.37 3.04 -17.24
CA VAL A 272 18.37 3.41 -18.67
C VAL A 272 19.68 4.01 -19.11
N GLN A 273 20.37 4.71 -18.21
CA GLN A 273 21.64 5.37 -18.52
C GLN A 273 22.49 5.56 -17.24
N VAL A 274 23.81 5.49 -17.39
CA VAL A 274 24.76 5.96 -16.38
C VAL A 274 25.09 7.41 -16.69
N LEU A 275 24.63 8.35 -15.86
CA LEU A 275 24.83 9.79 -16.07
C LEU A 275 26.23 10.23 -15.61
N LYS A 276 26.72 9.62 -14.53
CA LYS A 276 28.05 9.89 -13.97
C LYS A 276 28.62 8.59 -13.43
N HIS A 277 29.92 8.39 -13.64
CA HIS A 277 30.68 7.29 -13.04
C HIS A 277 32.03 7.84 -12.57
N VAL A 278 32.33 7.62 -11.29
CA VAL A 278 33.63 7.93 -10.69
C VAL A 278 34.12 6.66 -10.03
N GLU A 279 35.28 6.18 -10.45
CA GLU A 279 35.87 4.94 -9.97
C GLU A 279 37.27 5.22 -9.44
N SER A 280 37.57 4.65 -8.29
CA SER A 280 38.91 4.47 -7.76
C SER A 280 39.16 2.98 -7.79
N ARG A 281 39.91 2.50 -8.78
CA ARG A 281 40.52 1.17 -8.76
C ARG A 281 42.02 1.40 -8.81
N GLY A 282 42.66 1.24 -7.66
CA GLY A 282 44.12 1.20 -7.58
C GLY A 282 44.62 0.19 -8.61
N LEU A 283 45.66 0.55 -9.34
CA LEU A 283 46.34 -0.40 -10.23
C LEU A 283 46.77 -1.59 -9.37
N MET A 284 45.99 -2.68 -9.39
CA MET A 284 46.49 -3.97 -8.94
C MET A 284 47.65 -4.31 -9.87
N GLY A 285 48.87 -4.00 -9.41
CA GLY A 285 50.06 -4.59 -9.97
C GLY A 285 49.93 -6.10 -9.80
N PHE A 286 49.87 -6.80 -10.92
CA PHE A 286 50.07 -8.24 -11.00
C PHE A 286 51.42 -8.64 -10.41
#